data_AF-A0A2T6L6W3-F1
#
_entry.id   AF-A0A2T6L6W3-F1
#
_cell.length_a   1.000
_cell.length_b   1.000
_cell.length_c   1.000
_cell.angle_alpha   90.00
_cell.angle_beta   90.00
_cell.angle_gamma   90.00
#
_symmetry.space_group_name_H-M   'P 1'
#
loop_
_entity.id
_entity.type
_entity.pdbx_description
1 polymer ?
#
loop_
_entity_poly.entity_id
_entity_poly.type
_entity_poly.pdbx_seq_one_letter_code
_entity_poly.pdbx_strand_id
1 'polypeptide(L)'
;MPLYMRVLWAAGMNGHDETLRAMGAVLGEAARASASGESDSVHDADQALMAMSTLTPRHFRVLRYVCTHPMRGARGKSGWIAKHVADALGLTEDRAAWCLSDLLGTGLIGSRNGAFGDPFYWATELGEAVVQASASLDDT
;
A
#
# COMPACT_ATOMS: atom_id res chain seq x y z
N MET A 1 -8.10 14.64 16.32
CA MET A 1 -9.24 13.77 15.94
C MET A 1 -8.82 12.34 16.22
N PRO A 2 -9.59 11.57 17.01
CA PRO A 2 -9.26 10.18 17.34
C PRO A 2 -9.14 9.29 16.10
N LEU A 3 -8.26 8.27 16.14
CA LEU A 3 -8.00 7.33 15.03
C LEU A 3 -9.29 6.71 14.45
N TYR A 4 -10.21 6.29 15.32
CA TYR A 4 -11.50 5.72 14.90
C TYR A 4 -12.38 6.71 14.12
N MET A 5 -12.34 8.01 14.46
CA MET A 5 -13.06 9.02 13.70
C MET A 5 -12.46 9.22 12.31
N ARG A 6 -11.14 9.08 12.15
CA ARG A 6 -10.48 9.25 10.84
C ARG A 6 -10.83 8.13 9.90
N VAL A 7 -10.96 6.92 10.44
CA VAL A 7 -11.46 5.78 9.68
C VAL A 7 -12.91 5.93 9.30
N LEU A 8 -13.78 6.38 10.21
CA LEU A 8 -15.17 6.68 9.86
C LEU A 8 -15.30 7.79 8.80
N TRP A 9 -14.42 8.80 8.84
CA TRP A 9 -14.38 9.85 7.83
C TRP A 9 -13.90 9.31 6.47
N ALA A 10 -12.81 8.55 6.47
CA ALA A 10 -12.25 7.98 5.25
C ALA A 10 -13.14 6.86 4.64
N ALA A 11 -13.91 6.16 5.49
CA ALA A 11 -15.00 5.27 5.12
C ALA A 11 -16.10 5.98 4.33
N GLY A 12 -16.56 7.13 4.84
CA GLY A 12 -17.61 7.92 4.22
C GLY A 12 -17.19 8.53 2.87
N MET A 13 -15.88 8.78 2.68
CA MET A 13 -15.35 9.35 1.45
C MET A 13 -15.19 8.34 0.31
N ASN A 14 -14.90 7.07 0.62
CA ASN A 14 -14.54 6.10 -0.41
C ASN A 14 -15.69 5.18 -0.83
N GLY A 15 -16.72 4.95 0.01
CA GLY A 15 -17.89 4.14 -0.37
C GLY A 15 -17.57 2.72 -0.89
N HIS A 16 -16.33 2.25 -0.70
CA HIS A 16 -15.79 1.02 -1.24
C HIS A 16 -15.32 0.14 -0.10
N ASP A 17 -15.92 -1.05 0.01
CA ASP A 17 -15.61 -2.03 1.06
C ASP A 17 -14.12 -2.40 1.10
N GLU A 18 -13.44 -2.43 -0.04
CA GLU A 18 -12.01 -2.75 -0.12
C GLU A 18 -11.14 -1.70 0.57
N THR A 19 -11.41 -0.41 0.33
CA THR A 19 -10.71 0.70 0.99
C THR A 19 -10.97 0.71 2.49
N LEU A 20 -12.20 0.41 2.89
CA LEU A 20 -12.61 0.28 4.29
C LEU A 20 -11.88 -0.84 5.02
N ARG A 21 -11.76 -2.01 4.40
CA ARG A 21 -11.00 -3.15 4.95
C ARG A 21 -9.52 -2.81 5.06
N ALA A 22 -8.97 -2.19 4.02
CA ALA A 22 -7.58 -1.77 4.01
C ALA A 22 -7.29 -0.78 5.17
N MET A 23 -8.17 0.20 5.38
CA MET A 23 -8.08 1.11 6.53
C MET A 23 -8.23 0.39 7.87
N GLY A 24 -9.12 -0.60 7.95
CA GLY A 24 -9.26 -1.46 9.13
C GLY A 24 -7.97 -2.24 9.44
N ALA A 25 -7.27 -2.75 8.42
CA ALA A 25 -5.97 -3.40 8.58
C ALA A 25 -4.90 -2.46 9.11
N VAL A 26 -4.77 -1.27 8.52
CA VAL A 26 -3.79 -0.27 8.99
C VAL A 26 -4.08 0.14 10.44
N LEU A 27 -5.36 0.29 10.81
CA LEU A 27 -5.76 0.51 12.20
C LEU A 27 -5.36 -0.64 13.13
N GLY A 28 -5.58 -1.89 12.70
CA GLY A 28 -5.20 -3.08 13.47
C GLY A 28 -3.71 -3.11 13.74
N GLU A 29 -2.91 -2.75 12.73
CA GLU A 29 -1.46 -2.71 12.86
C GLU A 29 -0.98 -1.55 13.74
N ALA A 30 -1.63 -0.38 13.63
CA ALA A 30 -1.42 0.74 14.55
C ALA A 30 -1.73 0.34 16.00
N ALA A 31 -2.84 -0.37 16.23
CA ALA A 31 -3.25 -0.81 17.56
C ALA A 31 -2.25 -1.84 18.14
N ARG A 32 -1.77 -2.78 17.31
CA ARG A 32 -0.75 -3.75 17.70
C ARG A 32 0.56 -3.05 18.09
N ALA A 33 1.04 -2.15 17.24
CA ALA A 33 2.26 -1.38 17.50
C ALA A 33 2.15 -0.50 18.75
N SER A 34 0.99 0.14 18.95
CA SER A 34 0.71 0.91 20.16
C SER A 34 0.74 0.06 21.43
N ALA A 35 0.25 -1.18 21.38
CA ALA A 35 0.28 -2.10 22.51
C ALA A 35 1.71 -2.57 22.84
N SER A 36 2.58 -2.67 21.84
CA SER A 36 3.99 -3.04 21.99
C SER A 36 4.92 -1.87 22.36
N GLY A 37 4.42 -0.62 22.34
CA GLY A 37 5.21 0.57 22.64
C GLY A 37 6.04 1.12 21.49
N GLU A 38 5.76 0.71 20.25
CA GLU A 38 6.44 1.18 19.04
C GLU A 38 5.78 2.49 18.54
N SER A 39 6.21 3.63 19.07
CA SER A 39 5.59 4.93 18.77
C SER A 39 5.67 5.31 17.28
N ASP A 40 6.76 4.96 16.61
CA ASP A 40 7.02 5.33 15.22
C ASP A 40 6.05 4.60 14.28
N SER A 41 5.81 3.31 14.52
CA SER A 41 4.85 2.49 13.78
C SER A 41 3.40 3.02 13.91
N VAL A 42 3.03 3.62 15.05
CA VAL A 42 1.71 4.26 15.21
C VAL A 42 1.59 5.52 14.35
N HIS A 43 2.66 6.31 14.26
CA HIS A 43 2.69 7.52 13.44
C HIS A 43 2.63 7.19 11.95
N ASP A 44 3.37 6.17 11.52
CA ASP A 44 3.37 5.69 10.14
C ASP A 44 1.98 5.18 9.73
N ALA A 45 1.31 4.44 10.61
CA ALA A 45 -0.05 3.98 10.36
C ALA A 45 -1.07 5.13 10.31
N ASP A 46 -0.90 6.18 11.12
CA ASP A 46 -1.76 7.37 11.08
C ASP A 46 -1.58 8.16 9.77
N GLN A 47 -0.33 8.32 9.30
CA GLN A 47 -0.05 8.91 7.99
C GLN A 47 -0.64 8.08 6.85
N ALA A 48 -0.46 6.75 6.89
CA ALA A 48 -1.03 5.85 5.90
C ALA A 48 -2.55 5.96 5.86
N LEU A 49 -3.25 6.00 7.00
CA LEU A 49 -4.70 6.17 7.05
C LEU A 49 -5.19 7.47 6.41
N MET A 50 -4.49 8.58 6.63
CA MET A 50 -4.82 9.85 5.96
C MET A 50 -4.65 9.74 4.45
N ALA A 51 -3.53 9.18 4.00
CA ALA A 51 -3.20 9.07 2.59
C ALA A 51 -4.08 8.04 1.87
N MET A 52 -4.56 7.00 2.56
CA MET A 52 -5.48 6.01 2.01
C MET A 52 -6.83 6.59 1.62
N SER A 53 -7.22 7.74 2.18
CA SER A 53 -8.48 8.41 1.81
C SER A 53 -8.54 8.86 0.35
N THR A 54 -7.39 8.99 -0.31
CA THR A 54 -7.28 9.39 -1.73
C THR A 54 -7.03 8.22 -2.67
N LEU A 55 -6.85 7.00 -2.14
CA LEU A 55 -6.54 5.82 -2.95
C LEU A 55 -7.80 5.27 -3.65
N THR A 56 -7.68 5.12 -4.96
CA THR A 56 -8.70 4.51 -5.82
C THR A 56 -8.50 2.99 -5.98
N PRO A 57 -9.50 2.24 -6.48
CA PRO A 57 -9.37 0.79 -6.75
C PRO A 57 -8.15 0.42 -7.62
N ARG A 58 -7.69 1.34 -8.47
CA ARG A 58 -6.48 1.13 -9.28
C ARG A 58 -5.22 1.01 -8.42
N HIS A 59 -5.12 1.79 -7.36
CA HIS A 59 -4.00 1.73 -6.41
C HIS A 59 -3.97 0.38 -5.70
N PHE A 60 -5.13 -0.10 -5.25
CA PHE A 60 -5.23 -1.43 -4.62
C PHE A 60 -4.84 -2.55 -5.59
N ARG A 61 -5.23 -2.45 -6.87
CA ARG A 61 -4.81 -3.42 -7.90
C ARG A 61 -3.29 -3.41 -8.12
N VAL A 62 -2.66 -2.23 -8.13
CA VAL A 62 -1.20 -2.08 -8.24
C VAL A 62 -0.50 -2.64 -6.99
N LEU A 63 -0.96 -2.28 -5.80
CA LEU A 63 -0.42 -2.75 -4.52
C LEU A 63 -0.51 -4.28 -4.42
N ARG A 64 -1.68 -4.85 -4.72
CA ARG A 64 -1.91 -6.30 -4.74
C ARG A 64 -0.92 -7.00 -5.67
N TYR A 65 -0.71 -6.45 -6.88
CA TYR A 65 0.26 -7.02 -7.82
C TYR A 65 1.69 -7.02 -7.25
N VAL A 66 2.14 -5.90 -6.71
CA VAL A 66 3.48 -5.74 -6.13
C VAL A 66 3.70 -6.71 -4.95
N CYS A 67 2.70 -6.91 -4.08
CA CYS A 67 2.79 -7.83 -2.94
C CYS A 67 2.76 -9.31 -3.36
N THR A 68 1.89 -9.68 -4.32
CA THR A 68 1.68 -11.09 -4.69
C THR A 68 2.72 -11.62 -5.68
N HIS A 69 3.41 -10.73 -6.38
CA HIS A 69 4.47 -11.07 -7.31
C HIS A 69 5.78 -10.46 -6.81
N PRO A 70 6.44 -11.03 -5.79
CA PRO A 70 7.73 -10.51 -5.37
C PRO A 70 8.78 -10.77 -6.46
N MET A 71 9.29 -9.71 -7.09
CA MET A 71 10.35 -9.83 -8.10
C MET A 71 11.66 -10.24 -7.42
N ARG A 72 12.04 -11.52 -7.52
CA ARG A 72 13.34 -12.02 -7.02
C ARG A 72 14.44 -11.69 -8.03
N GLY A 73 15.08 -10.54 -7.86
CA GLY A 73 16.24 -10.17 -8.68
C GLY A 73 17.51 -10.91 -8.25
N ALA A 74 18.45 -11.07 -9.18
CA ALA A 74 19.80 -11.55 -8.88
C ALA A 74 20.55 -10.54 -7.98
N ARG A 75 21.26 -11.04 -6.96
CA ARG A 75 22.08 -10.24 -6.00
C ARG A 75 21.30 -9.26 -5.12
N GLY A 76 20.14 -9.64 -4.59
CA GLY A 76 19.39 -8.81 -3.63
C GLY A 76 18.74 -7.56 -4.25
N LYS A 77 18.79 -7.45 -5.59
CA LYS A 77 18.12 -6.38 -6.32
C LYS A 77 16.67 -6.77 -6.68
N SER A 78 15.83 -7.03 -5.68
CA SER A 78 14.39 -7.25 -5.83
C SER A 78 13.63 -5.92 -5.90
N GLY A 79 12.71 -5.78 -6.85
CA GLY A 79 11.83 -4.61 -6.95
C GLY A 79 11.23 -4.43 -8.34
N TRP A 80 10.10 -3.75 -8.38
CA TRP A 80 9.34 -3.43 -9.59
C TRP A 80 9.74 -2.07 -10.15
N ILE A 81 9.70 -1.92 -11.47
CA ILE A 81 9.71 -0.60 -12.13
C ILE A 81 8.33 -0.34 -12.72
N ALA A 82 7.98 0.93 -12.95
CA ALA A 82 6.66 1.33 -13.45
C ALA A 82 6.26 0.58 -14.73
N LYS A 83 7.19 0.43 -15.68
CA LYS A 83 6.98 -0.31 -16.92
C LYS A 83 6.50 -1.75 -16.69
N HIS A 84 7.17 -2.49 -15.81
CA HIS A 84 6.81 -3.89 -15.54
C HIS A 84 5.39 -4.01 -14.95
N VAL A 85 5.02 -3.10 -14.06
CA VAL A 85 3.68 -3.06 -13.46
C VAL A 85 2.64 -2.67 -14.51
N ALA A 86 2.98 -1.72 -15.39
CA ALA A 86 2.11 -1.28 -16.47
C ALA A 86 1.79 -2.42 -17.44
N ASP A 87 2.82 -3.12 -17.91
CA ASP A 87 2.70 -4.26 -18.83
C ASP A 87 1.84 -5.38 -18.21
N ALA A 88 2.06 -5.69 -16.93
CA ALA A 88 1.33 -6.77 -16.25
C ALA A 88 -0.15 -6.46 -16.00
N LEU A 89 -0.49 -5.18 -15.76
CA LEU A 89 -1.85 -4.77 -15.41
C LEU A 89 -2.64 -4.18 -16.59
N GLY A 90 -2.01 -4.03 -17.75
CA GLY A 90 -2.60 -3.39 -18.93
C GLY A 90 -2.82 -1.88 -18.71
N LEU A 91 -1.90 -1.23 -18.00
CA LEU A 91 -1.90 0.23 -17.77
C LEU A 91 -0.91 0.91 -18.71
N THR A 92 -1.00 2.24 -18.84
CA THR A 92 0.11 3.01 -19.39
C THR A 92 1.21 3.15 -18.33
N GLU A 93 2.46 3.29 -18.77
CA GLU A 93 3.60 3.46 -17.87
C GLU A 93 3.40 4.67 -16.94
N ASP A 94 2.93 5.80 -17.46
CA ASP A 94 2.60 6.98 -16.65
C ASP A 94 1.56 6.68 -15.56
N ARG A 95 0.51 5.92 -15.88
CA ARG A 95 -0.54 5.57 -14.91
C ARG A 95 0.00 4.64 -13.82
N ALA A 96 0.85 3.69 -14.18
CA ALA A 96 1.51 2.83 -13.20
C ALA A 96 2.47 3.65 -12.32
N ALA A 97 3.26 4.55 -12.91
CA ALA A 97 4.17 5.44 -12.19
C ALA A 97 3.45 6.34 -11.19
N TRP A 98 2.30 6.92 -11.59
CA TRP A 98 1.47 7.73 -10.69
C TRP A 98 0.95 6.91 -9.52
N CYS A 99 0.37 5.73 -9.77
CA CYS A 99 -0.10 4.88 -8.70
C CYS A 99 1.03 4.44 -7.76
N LEU A 100 2.21 4.12 -8.28
CA LEU A 100 3.38 3.78 -7.46
C LEU A 100 3.88 4.99 -6.65
N SER A 101 3.84 6.20 -7.22
CA SER A 101 4.19 7.42 -6.49
C SER A 101 3.24 7.68 -5.33
N ASP A 102 1.93 7.54 -5.55
CA ASP A 102 0.93 7.74 -4.50
C ASP A 102 1.06 6.68 -3.40
N LEU A 103 1.25 5.41 -3.77
CA LEU A 103 1.50 4.31 -2.81
C LEU A 103 2.81 4.46 -2.04
N LEU A 104 3.84 5.03 -2.67
CA LEU A 104 5.10 5.36 -2.01
C LEU A 104 4.88 6.49 -0.99
N GLY A 105 4.10 7.52 -1.36
CA GLY A 105 3.72 8.60 -0.47
C GLY A 105 2.89 8.14 0.75
N THR A 106 2.22 7.00 0.64
CA THR A 106 1.46 6.39 1.76
C THR A 106 2.28 5.41 2.60
N GLY A 107 3.54 5.13 2.24
CA GLY A 107 4.38 4.13 2.93
C GLY A 107 3.96 2.67 2.71
N LEU A 108 3.01 2.40 1.80
CA LEU A 108 2.56 1.03 1.49
C LEU A 108 3.55 0.28 0.59
N ILE A 109 4.39 1.02 -0.11
CA ILE A 109 5.55 0.50 -0.84
C ILE A 109 6.79 1.33 -0.49
N GLY A 110 7.95 0.69 -0.53
CA GLY A 110 9.25 1.36 -0.48
C GLY A 110 9.81 1.60 -1.88
N SER A 111 10.79 2.50 -1.99
CA SER A 111 11.53 2.77 -3.22
C SER A 111 13.03 2.90 -2.98
N ARG A 112 13.83 2.46 -3.95
CA ARG A 112 15.28 2.65 -3.99
C ARG A 112 15.70 2.95 -5.41
N ASN A 113 16.77 3.72 -5.56
CA ASN A 113 17.31 3.99 -6.87
C ASN A 113 17.99 2.75 -7.44
N GLY A 114 17.67 2.45 -8.69
CA GLY A 114 18.29 1.41 -9.48
C GLY A 114 19.68 1.75 -9.98
N ALA A 115 20.32 0.74 -10.57
CA ALA A 115 21.37 1.03 -11.56
C ALA A 115 20.68 1.80 -12.69
N PHE A 116 21.20 2.96 -13.08
CA PHE A 116 20.63 3.90 -14.08
C PHE A 116 19.59 4.91 -13.59
N GLY A 117 19.32 4.98 -12.28
CA GLY A 117 18.50 6.06 -11.70
C GLY A 117 16.99 5.81 -11.71
N ASP A 118 16.52 4.74 -12.36
CA ASP A 118 15.12 4.34 -12.30
C ASP A 118 14.74 3.82 -10.91
N PRO A 119 13.59 4.25 -10.34
CA PRO A 119 13.16 3.78 -9.03
C PRO A 119 12.68 2.32 -9.08
N PHE A 120 13.16 1.52 -8.13
CA PHE A 120 12.71 0.16 -7.87
C PHE A 120 11.81 0.15 -6.63
N TYR A 121 10.61 -0.38 -6.78
CA TYR A 121 9.58 -0.42 -5.74
C TYR A 121 9.43 -1.82 -5.12
N TRP A 122 9.14 -1.90 -3.82
CA TRP A 122 8.80 -3.15 -3.13
C TRP A 122 7.67 -2.94 -2.12
N ALA A 123 6.92 -3.99 -1.78
CA ALA A 123 5.90 -3.92 -0.74
C ALA A 123 6.54 -3.75 0.65
N THR A 124 6.00 -2.86 1.48
CA THR A 124 6.34 -2.81 2.91
C THR A 124 5.50 -3.81 3.68
N GLU A 125 5.86 -4.08 4.95
CA GLU A 125 5.04 -4.91 5.85
C GLU A 125 3.60 -4.36 5.95
N LEU A 126 3.46 -3.04 5.97
CA LEU A 126 2.15 -2.38 5.99
C LEU A 126 1.36 -2.62 4.70
N GLY A 127 2.02 -2.53 3.53
CA GLY A 127 1.42 -2.85 2.24
C GLY A 127 0.96 -4.30 2.14
N GLU A 128 1.74 -5.24 2.66
CA GLU A 128 1.40 -6.66 2.71
C GLU A 128 0.19 -6.91 3.63
N ALA A 129 0.16 -6.31 4.83
CA ALA A 129 -0.96 -6.42 5.76
C ALA A 129 -2.27 -5.91 5.15
N VAL A 130 -2.22 -4.79 4.42
CA VAL A 130 -3.37 -4.23 3.68
C VAL A 130 -3.89 -5.20 2.62
N VAL A 131 -3.00 -5.81 1.84
CA VAL A 131 -3.39 -6.78 0.80
C VAL A 131 -3.98 -8.06 1.44
N GLN A 132 -3.39 -8.55 2.53
CA GLN A 132 -3.88 -9.73 3.21
C GLN A 132 -5.30 -9.54 3.77
N ALA A 133 -5.58 -8.37 4.36
CA ALA A 133 -6.90 -8.06 4.90
C ALA A 133 -7.98 -7.80 3.82
N SER A 134 -7.57 -7.44 2.61
CA SER A 134 -8.51 -7.31 1.48
C SER A 134 -8.85 -8.65 0.81
N ALA A 135 -7.93 -9.63 0.87
CA ALA A 135 -8.09 -10.94 0.23
C ALA A 135 -8.94 -11.96 1.02
N SER A 136 -9.05 -11.84 2.35
CA SER A 136 -9.71 -12.81 3.23
C SER A 136 -11.23 -12.96 3.08
N LEU A 137 -11.85 -12.34 2.07
CA LEU A 137 -13.30 -12.32 1.84
C LEU A 137 -13.71 -12.71 0.41
N ASP A 138 -12.76 -13.03 -0.48
CA ASP A 138 -13.09 -13.62 -1.79
C ASP A 138 -13.43 -15.14 -1.66
N ASP A 139 -13.20 -15.73 -0.48
CA ASP A 139 -13.40 -17.16 -0.14
C ASP A 139 -14.66 -17.47 0.71
N THR A 140 -15.57 -16.50 0.90
CA THR A 140 -16.88 -16.67 1.61
C THR A 140 -18.05 -16.23 0.76
#